data_AF-A0A317DWI0-F1
#
_entry.id   AF-A0A317DWI0-F1
#
_cell.length_a   1.000
_cell.length_b   1.000
_cell.length_c   1.000
_cell.angle_alpha   90.00
_cell.angle_beta   90.00
_cell.angle_gamma   90.00
#
_symmetry.space_group_name_H-M   'P 1'
#
loop_
_entity.id
_entity.type
_entity.pdbx_description
1 polymer ?
#
loop_
_entity_poly.entity_id
_entity_poly.type
_entity_poly.pdbx_seq_one_letter_code
_entity_poly.pdbx_strand_id
1 'polypeptide(L)'
;MHEVSITGLNRVSQPKPNKGGNTILAFFDCQANGLALAGCAFVRTARQGLTVWPPKLEGTDAARRSVGITDEHLRKLMVRQAQEVYRALGGTDGEWIKTWDEEKSDQADEGNGLRRFLSNGAE
;
A
#
# COMPACT_ATOMS: atom_id res chain seq x y z
N MET A 1 20.24 11.43 11.51
CA MET A 1 20.24 10.11 10.88
C MET A 1 19.11 9.33 11.54
N HIS A 2 18.13 8.84 10.78
CA HIS A 2 17.06 8.02 11.36
C HIS A 2 17.46 6.56 11.30
N GLU A 3 17.14 5.84 12.35
CA GLU A 3 17.39 4.41 12.45
C GLU A 3 16.06 3.71 12.65
N VAL A 4 15.81 2.68 11.84
CA VAL A 4 14.66 1.79 11.98
C VAL A 4 15.13 0.36 11.82
N SER A 5 14.82 -0.49 12.79
CA SER A 5 15.07 -1.92 12.75
C SER A 5 13.81 -2.69 13.06
N ILE A 6 13.42 -3.64 12.20
CA ILE A 6 12.27 -4.52 12.42
C ILE A 6 12.76 -5.68 13.29
N THR A 7 12.18 -5.84 14.48
CA THR A 7 12.58 -6.85 15.46
C THR A 7 11.78 -8.14 15.32
N GLY A 8 10.60 -8.06 14.71
CA GLY A 8 9.74 -9.22 14.42
C GLY A 8 8.67 -8.84 13.41
N LEU A 9 8.26 -9.80 12.57
CA LEU A 9 7.18 -9.61 11.59
C LEU A 9 6.40 -10.91 11.43
N ASN A 10 5.08 -10.81 11.43
CA ASN A 10 4.16 -11.91 11.14
C ASN A 10 3.26 -11.54 9.97
N ARG A 11 3.29 -12.33 8.90
CA ARG A 11 2.46 -12.11 7.72
C ARG A 11 1.02 -12.52 7.98
N VAL A 12 0.09 -11.74 7.44
CA VAL A 12 -1.32 -12.14 7.37
C VAL A 12 -1.45 -13.11 6.21
N SER A 13 -1.86 -14.35 6.47
CA SER A 13 -1.92 -15.42 5.46
C SER A 13 -2.96 -15.20 4.37
N GLN A 14 -4.08 -14.56 4.71
CA GLN A 14 -5.18 -14.23 3.79
C GLN A 14 -5.63 -12.79 4.05
N PRO A 15 -4.83 -11.80 3.62
CA PRO A 15 -5.10 -10.40 3.93
C PRO A 15 -6.38 -9.93 3.21
N LYS A 16 -7.30 -9.32 3.96
CA LYS A 16 -8.59 -8.82 3.45
C LYS A 16 -8.72 -7.31 3.65
N PRO A 17 -9.31 -6.58 2.68
CA PRO A 17 -9.57 -5.16 2.84
C PRO A 17 -10.61 -4.92 3.94
N ASN A 18 -10.39 -3.89 4.73
CA ASN A 18 -11.38 -3.40 5.69
C ASN A 18 -12.45 -2.53 4.99
N LYS A 19 -13.41 -1.99 5.75
CA LYS A 19 -14.48 -1.12 5.22
C LYS A 19 -13.95 0.10 4.43
N GLY A 20 -12.75 0.58 4.75
CA GLY A 20 -12.10 1.69 4.06
C GLY A 20 -11.17 1.25 2.92
N GLY A 21 -11.19 -0.01 2.50
CA GLY A 21 -10.36 -0.56 1.42
C GLY A 21 -8.90 -0.83 1.80
N ASN A 22 -8.48 -0.54 3.04
CA ASN A 22 -7.11 -0.79 3.47
C ASN A 22 -6.93 -2.25 3.89
N THR A 23 -5.83 -2.85 3.49
CA THR A 23 -5.51 -4.27 3.70
C THR A 23 -4.26 -4.37 4.57
N ILE A 24 -4.34 -5.03 5.72
CA ILE A 24 -3.16 -5.31 6.54
C ILE A 24 -2.46 -6.54 5.96
N LEU A 25 -1.20 -6.37 5.56
CA LEU A 25 -0.36 -7.43 4.97
C LEU A 25 0.43 -8.17 6.05
N ALA A 26 0.86 -7.46 7.09
CA ALA A 26 1.60 -8.02 8.20
C ALA A 26 1.47 -7.16 9.46
N PHE A 27 1.70 -7.79 10.60
CA PHE A 27 1.98 -7.10 11.86
C PHE A 27 3.47 -7.20 12.15
N PHE A 28 4.04 -6.16 12.74
CA PHE A 28 5.47 -6.12 13.03
C PHE A 28 5.78 -5.28 14.27
N ASP A 29 6.93 -5.56 14.85
CA ASP A 29 7.53 -4.79 15.93
C ASP A 29 8.83 -4.15 15.42
N CYS A 30 9.15 -2.96 15.93
CA CYS A 30 10.37 -2.26 15.50
C CYS A 30 11.00 -1.40 16.59
N GLN A 31 12.28 -1.11 16.42
CA GLN A 31 12.96 -0.01 17.07
C GLN A 31 13.10 1.15 16.07
N ALA A 32 12.74 2.36 16.48
CA ALA A 32 12.83 3.57 15.66
C ALA A 32 13.27 4.77 16.51
N ASN A 33 14.41 5.38 16.18
CA ASN A 33 14.99 6.52 16.92
C ASN A 33 15.00 6.34 18.46
N GLY A 34 15.40 5.15 18.93
CA GLY A 34 15.48 4.84 20.37
C GLY A 34 14.15 4.44 21.03
N LEU A 35 13.05 4.36 20.29
CA LEU A 35 11.76 3.88 20.78
C LEU A 35 11.49 2.46 20.29
N ALA A 36 11.04 1.58 21.17
CA ALA A 36 10.48 0.29 20.80
C ALA A 36 8.96 0.41 20.59
N LEU A 37 8.48 -0.01 19.42
CA LEU A 37 7.07 0.04 19.05
C LEU A 37 6.60 -1.40 18.76
N ALA A 38 5.63 -1.87 19.54
CA ALA A 38 5.06 -3.21 19.40
C ALA A 38 3.65 -3.14 18.79
N GLY A 39 3.34 -4.05 17.86
CA GLY A 39 2.03 -4.13 17.22
C GLY A 39 1.78 -3.10 16.11
N CYS A 40 2.83 -2.71 15.40
CA CYS A 40 2.68 -1.94 14.16
C CYS A 40 2.05 -2.82 13.06
N ALA A 41 1.44 -2.19 12.06
CA ALA A 41 0.89 -2.89 10.91
C ALA A 41 1.48 -2.36 9.61
N PHE A 42 1.84 -3.27 8.71
CA PHE A 42 2.24 -2.99 7.34
C PHE A 42 1.01 -3.11 6.44
N VAL A 43 0.68 -2.04 5.72
CA VAL A 43 -0.66 -1.86 5.16
C VAL A 43 -0.60 -1.42 3.72
N ARG A 44 -1.41 -2.07 2.88
CA ARG A 44 -1.77 -1.61 1.55
C ARG A 44 -3.02 -0.74 1.65
N THR A 45 -2.93 0.48 1.15
CA THR A 45 -4.04 1.43 1.14
C THR A 45 -5.04 1.11 0.03
N ALA A 46 -6.24 1.69 0.12
CA ALA A 46 -7.26 1.55 -0.94
C ALA A 46 -6.79 2.03 -2.33
N ARG A 47 -5.80 2.93 -2.38
CA ARG A 47 -5.18 3.44 -3.62
C ARG A 47 -3.95 2.64 -4.06
N GLN A 48 -3.79 1.42 -3.56
CA GLN A 48 -2.65 0.53 -3.83
C GLN A 48 -1.27 1.04 -3.36
N GLY A 49 -1.20 2.17 -2.63
CA GLY A 49 0.02 2.63 -1.99
C GLY A 49 0.31 1.88 -0.69
N LEU A 50 1.56 1.83 -0.26
CA LEU A 50 1.93 1.28 1.04
C LEU A 50 2.06 2.31 2.14
N THR A 51 1.78 1.86 3.35
CA THR A 51 2.01 2.62 4.57
C THR A 51 2.27 1.72 5.76
N VAL A 52 2.73 2.33 6.84
CA VAL A 52 2.79 1.69 8.16
C VAL A 52 1.81 2.38 9.09
N TRP A 53 1.19 1.58 9.92
CA TRP A 53 0.25 2.00 10.93
C TRP A 53 0.90 1.80 12.30
N PRO A 54 1.09 2.87 13.09
CA PRO A 54 1.60 2.76 14.44
C PRO A 54 0.74 1.86 15.34
N PRO A 55 1.26 1.44 16.50
CA PRO A 55 0.52 0.62 17.45
C PRO A 55 -0.84 1.21 17.75
N LYS A 56 -1.85 0.35 17.76
CA LYS A 56 -3.18 0.70 18.24
C LYS A 56 -3.18 0.51 19.75
N LEU A 57 -3.50 1.57 20.50
CA LEU A 57 -3.69 1.46 21.94
C LEU A 57 -5.15 1.07 22.21
N GLU A 58 -5.34 0.10 23.10
CA GLU A 58 -6.67 -0.29 23.58
C GLU A 58 -7.10 0.64 24.72
N GLY A 59 -8.40 0.90 24.85
CA GLY A 59 -8.95 1.83 25.84
C GLY A 59 -10.29 2.43 25.42
N THR A 60 -10.84 3.30 26.27
CA THR A 60 -12.12 4.01 26.02
C THR A 60 -12.11 4.84 24.74
N ASP A 61 -10.93 5.21 24.22
CA ASP A 61 -10.75 6.00 23.00
C ASP A 61 -10.01 5.23 21.88
N ALA A 62 -10.13 3.89 21.87
CA ALA A 62 -9.46 2.98 20.93
C ALA A 62 -9.83 3.17 19.44
N ALA A 63 -10.72 4.12 19.13
CA ALA A 63 -11.06 4.49 17.76
C ALA A 63 -9.89 5.18 17.03
N ARG A 64 -8.95 5.80 17.75
CA ARG A 64 -7.82 6.55 17.17
C ARG A 64 -6.49 5.93 17.58
N ARG A 65 -5.51 5.97 16.68
CA ARG A 65 -4.12 5.68 17.04
C ARG A 65 -3.56 6.84 17.84
N SER A 66 -3.11 6.57 19.06
CA SER A 66 -2.52 7.58 19.95
C SER A 66 -1.06 7.87 19.62
N VAL A 67 -0.40 7.02 18.83
CA VAL A 67 0.96 7.23 18.35
C VAL A 67 0.91 7.78 16.93
N GLY A 68 1.49 8.96 16.73
CA GLY A 68 1.65 9.60 15.43
C GLY A 68 3.12 9.78 15.09
N ILE A 69 3.49 9.52 13.83
CA ILE A 69 4.82 9.81 13.29
C ILE A 69 4.69 11.04 12.39
N THR A 70 5.13 12.19 12.88
CA THR A 70 5.07 13.47 12.15
C THR A 70 6.20 13.62 11.13
N ASP A 71 7.32 12.93 11.36
CA ASP A 71 8.45 12.90 10.45
C ASP A 71 8.17 11.98 9.25
N GLU A 72 7.98 12.59 8.08
CA GLU A 72 7.76 11.91 6.82
C GLU A 72 8.90 10.97 6.45
N HIS A 73 10.13 11.37 6.71
CA HIS A 73 11.31 10.60 6.33
C HIS A 73 11.42 9.33 7.19
N LEU A 74 11.20 9.46 8.50
CA LEU A 74 11.12 8.31 9.39
C LEU A 74 10.02 7.34 8.95
N ARG A 75 8.83 7.84 8.62
CA ARG A 75 7.72 6.98 8.18
C ARG A 75 8.05 6.22 6.90
N LYS A 76 8.67 6.88 5.91
CA LYS A 76 9.13 6.24 4.66
C LYS A 76 10.17 5.15 4.93
N LEU A 77 11.11 5.40 5.84
CA LEU A 77 12.10 4.39 6.24
C LEU A 77 11.44 3.19 6.91
N MET A 78 10.45 3.40 7.78
CA MET A 78 9.67 2.31 8.37
C MET A 78 8.93 1.48 7.32
N VAL A 79 8.31 2.12 6.32
CA VAL A 79 7.66 1.41 5.20
C VAL A 79 8.68 0.55 4.45
N ARG A 80 9.82 1.13 4.10
CA ARG A 80 10.89 0.42 3.38
C ARG A 80 11.38 -0.80 4.17
N GLN A 81 11.70 -0.63 5.45
CA GLN A 81 12.22 -1.74 6.26
C GLN A 81 11.18 -2.84 6.47
N ALA A 82 9.92 -2.47 6.72
CA ALA A 82 8.83 -3.44 6.81
C ALA A 82 8.63 -4.20 5.49
N GLN A 83 8.72 -3.51 4.35
CA GLN A 83 8.63 -4.13 3.03
C GLN A 83 9.76 -5.12 2.76
N GLU A 84 11.00 -4.75 3.07
CA GLU A 84 12.18 -5.61 2.90
C GLU A 84 12.03 -6.91 3.72
N VAL A 85 11.63 -6.81 4.99
CA VAL A 85 11.41 -7.99 5.86
C VAL A 85 10.19 -8.81 5.41
N TYR A 86 9.11 -8.14 5.00
CA TYR A 86 7.93 -8.80 4.45
C TYR A 86 8.28 -9.69 3.26
N ARG A 87 9.09 -9.17 2.33
CA ARG A 87 9.60 -9.91 1.17
C ARG A 87 10.51 -11.07 1.57
N ALA A 88 11.43 -10.83 2.52
CA ALA A 88 12.32 -11.87 3.03
C ALA A 88 11.55 -13.05 3.65
N LEU A 89 10.35 -12.81 4.19
CA LEU A 89 9.47 -13.83 4.76
C LEU A 89 8.51 -14.46 3.73
N GLY A 90 8.69 -14.20 2.44
CA GLY A 90 7.91 -14.77 1.34
C GLY A 90 6.68 -13.96 0.94
N GLY A 91 6.56 -12.71 1.41
CA GLY A 91 5.60 -11.75 0.88
C GLY A 91 5.98 -11.36 -0.56
N THR A 92 4.98 -11.09 -1.41
CA THR A 92 5.24 -10.75 -2.82
C THR A 92 4.71 -9.36 -3.16
N ASP A 93 5.31 -8.75 -4.17
CA ASP A 93 4.79 -7.54 -4.80
C ASP A 93 3.56 -7.84 -5.67
N GLY A 94 3.20 -9.12 -5.88
CA GLY A 94 1.96 -9.52 -6.55
C GLY A 94 0.69 -9.14 -5.78
N GLU A 95 0.83 -8.76 -4.50
CA GLU A 95 -0.23 -8.11 -3.73
C GLU A 95 -0.37 -6.61 -4.04
N TRP A 96 0.54 -6.04 -4.82
CA TRP A 96 0.49 -4.65 -5.29
C TRP A 96 -0.01 -4.50 -6.72
N ILE A 97 0.34 -5.45 -7.61
CA ILE A 97 0.05 -5.35 -9.04
C ILE A 97 -1.12 -6.26 -9.37
N LYS A 98 -2.34 -5.73 -9.25
CA LYS A 98 -3.42 -6.05 -10.18
C LYS A 98 -4.06 -4.72 -10.57
N THR A 99 -4.26 -4.52 -11.87
CA THR A 99 -4.90 -3.37 -12.54
C THR A 99 -4.18 -2.02 -12.46
N TRP A 100 -3.17 -1.85 -13.33
CA TRP A 100 -2.95 -0.58 -14.04
C TRP A 100 -2.73 -0.80 -15.54
N ASP A 101 -2.29 -2.00 -15.97
CA ASP A 101 -2.01 -2.28 -17.39
C ASP A 101 -3.16 -2.96 -18.17
N GLU A 102 -4.31 -3.25 -17.55
CA GLU A 102 -5.43 -3.94 -18.23
C GLU A 102 -6.67 -3.08 -18.51
N GLU A 103 -6.67 -1.79 -18.17
CA GLU A 103 -7.75 -0.86 -18.53
C GLU A 103 -7.21 0.42 -19.18
N LYS A 104 -6.68 0.26 -20.39
CA LYS A 104 -6.86 1.16 -21.55
C LYS A 104 -6.00 0.71 -22.74
N SER A 105 -6.29 -0.48 -23.24
CA SER A 105 -6.23 -0.71 -24.69
C SER A 105 -7.67 -0.78 -25.19
N ASP A 106 -8.40 0.32 -25.02
CA ASP A 106 -9.45 0.63 -25.99
C ASP A 106 -8.69 0.73 -27.32
N GLN A 107 -8.85 -0.31 -28.14
CA GLN A 107 -8.54 -0.24 -29.56
C GLN A 107 -9.21 1.02 -30.07
N ALA A 108 -8.39 2.05 -30.31
CA ALA A 108 -8.81 3.19 -31.07
C ALA A 108 -9.17 2.64 -32.45
N ASP A 109 -10.46 2.47 -32.70
CA ASP A 109 -11.04 2.24 -34.02
C ASP A 109 -10.89 3.55 -34.83
N GLU A 110 -9.64 3.94 -35.10
CA GLU A 110 -9.27 5.07 -35.96
C GLU A 110 -9.54 4.75 -37.45
N GLY A 111 -10.04 3.55 -37.77
CA GLY A 111 -10.39 3.16 -39.13
C GLY A 111 -11.79 3.61 -39.58
N ASN A 112 -12.73 3.79 -38.65
CA ASN A 112 -14.14 3.94 -39.01
C ASN A 112 -14.59 5.41 -39.15
N GLY A 113 -14.02 6.32 -38.35
CA GLY A 113 -14.33 7.76 -38.41
C GLY A 113 -13.84 8.44 -39.69
N LEU A 114 -12.63 8.12 -40.14
CA LEU A 114 -12.02 8.71 -41.34
C LEU A 114 -12.73 8.27 -42.61
N ARG A 115 -13.16 6.99 -42.67
CA ARG A 115 -13.96 6.46 -43.80
C ARG A 115 -15.32 7.15 -43.92
N ARG A 116 -16.00 7.36 -42.79
CA ARG A 116 -17.30 8.06 -42.77
C ARG A 116 -17.19 9.52 -43.23
N PHE A 117 -16.07 10.18 -42.94
CA PHE A 117 -15.84 11.56 -43.37
C PHE A 117 -15.55 11.67 -44.87
N LEU A 118 -14.81 10.71 -45.45
CA LEU A 118 -14.46 10.70 -46.87
C LEU A 118 -15.61 10.22 -47.78
N SER A 119 -16.55 9.42 -47.27
CA SER A 119 -17.68 8.91 -48.07
C SER A 119 -18.86 9.89 -48.22
N ASN A 120 -18.94 10.95 -47.40
CA ASN A 120 -20.07 11.89 -47.40
C ASN A 120 -19.75 13.27 -48.03
N GLY A 121 -18.61 13.41 -48.69
CA GLY A 121 -18.12 14.68 -49.25
C GLY A 121 -18.12 14.78 -50.78
N ALA A 122 -18.88 13.93 -51.48
CA ALA A 122 -18.97 13.96 -52.93
C ALA A 122 -20.43 13.92 -53.41
N GLU A 123 -21.12 15.06 -53.25
CA GLU A 123 -22.13 15.58 -54.19
C GLU A 123 -22.07 17.11 -54.17
#